data_AF-A0A935WWT9-F1
#
_entry.id   AF-A0A935WWT9-F1
#
_cell.length_a   1.000
_cell.length_b   1.000
_cell.length_c   1.000
_cell.angle_alpha   90.00
_cell.angle_beta   90.00
_cell.angle_gamma   90.00
#
_symmetry.space_group_name_H-M   'P 1'
#
loop_
_entity.id
_entity.type
_entity.pdbx_description
1 polymer ?
#
loop_
_entity_poly.entity_id
_entity_poly.type
_entity_poly.pdbx_seq_one_letter_code
_entity_poly.pdbx_strand_id
1 'polypeptide(L)'
;MVSTTHSESKPIDCPIGPIPVVPAPAQLILALVQALSEGSMLGGYAFSTYQTKDPKPISLKELRIAFVAEDVQGVKGASIRGAIVRGQAIAEGVLAARSLVNEPPNVLSPPELADRARKMCKTAELSHRVLGCETLNAKACVSFWLWGGAVSTSLD
;
A
#
# COMPACT_ATOMS: atom_id res chain seq x y z
N MET A 1 50.29 -10.81 -5.07
CA MET A 1 49.84 -9.83 -6.08
C MET A 1 49.20 -10.62 -7.20
N VAL A 2 47.91 -10.95 -7.07
CA VAL A 2 47.16 -11.71 -8.07
C VAL A 2 45.92 -10.90 -8.39
N SER A 3 45.95 -10.24 -9.54
CA SER A 3 44.87 -9.49 -10.16
C SER A 3 43.83 -10.46 -10.71
N THR A 4 42.69 -10.58 -10.04
CA THR A 4 41.50 -11.27 -10.58
C THR A 4 40.65 -10.27 -11.34
N THR A 5 40.71 -10.41 -12.66
CA THR A 5 39.84 -9.77 -13.65
C THR A 5 38.39 -10.22 -13.44
N HIS A 6 37.52 -9.35 -12.91
CA HIS A 6 36.09 -9.53 -13.07
C HIS A 6 35.69 -9.07 -14.48
N SER A 7 35.38 -10.03 -15.34
CA SER A 7 34.87 -9.77 -16.68
C SER A 7 33.51 -9.06 -16.57
N GLU A 8 33.43 -7.86 -17.12
CA GLU A 8 32.16 -7.17 -17.37
C GLU A 8 31.26 -8.07 -18.20
N SER A 9 30.22 -8.63 -17.56
CA SER A 9 29.17 -9.33 -18.26
C SER A 9 28.24 -8.28 -18.88
N LYS A 10 28.17 -8.33 -20.21
CA LYS A 10 27.29 -7.50 -21.05
C LYS A 10 25.84 -7.65 -20.57
N PRO A 11 25.08 -6.56 -20.35
CA PRO A 11 23.70 -6.66 -19.89
C PRO A 11 22.84 -7.32 -20.97
N ILE A 12 22.09 -8.34 -20.56
CA ILE A 12 21.05 -8.97 -21.36
C ILE A 12 19.88 -7.99 -21.39
N ASP A 13 19.48 -7.50 -22.58
CA ASP A 13 18.30 -6.65 -22.76
C ASP A 13 17.04 -7.40 -22.33
N CYS A 14 16.66 -7.25 -21.06
CA CYS A 14 15.38 -7.69 -20.54
C CYS A 14 14.37 -6.55 -20.73
N PRO A 15 13.19 -6.79 -21.33
CA PRO A 15 12.13 -5.77 -21.47
C PRO A 15 11.44 -5.42 -20.14
N ILE A 16 11.84 -6.10 -19.07
CA ILE A 16 11.41 -5.87 -17.71
C ILE A 16 12.44 -4.90 -17.12
N GLY A 17 11.98 -3.70 -16.74
CA GLY A 17 12.83 -2.63 -16.21
C GLY A 17 13.77 -3.11 -15.08
N PRO A 18 14.81 -2.32 -14.75
CA PRO A 18 15.89 -2.76 -13.88
C PRO A 18 15.34 -3.44 -12.64
N ILE A 19 15.67 -4.74 -12.50
CA ILE A 19 15.41 -5.49 -11.27
C ILE A 19 16.02 -4.66 -10.14
N PRO A 20 15.28 -4.39 -9.05
CA PRO A 20 15.78 -3.55 -7.97
C PRO A 20 17.15 -4.08 -7.52
N VAL A 21 18.16 -3.26 -7.75
CA VAL A 21 19.56 -3.56 -7.44
C VAL A 21 19.62 -3.93 -5.97
N VAL A 22 20.26 -5.08 -5.67
CA VAL A 22 20.41 -5.57 -4.29
C VAL A 22 20.98 -4.43 -3.44
N PRO A 23 20.25 -3.97 -2.41
CA PRO A 23 20.71 -2.85 -1.61
C PRO A 23 22.01 -3.22 -0.88
N ALA A 24 22.90 -2.24 -0.68
CA ALA A 24 24.09 -2.36 0.16
C ALA A 24 23.75 -3.05 1.50
N PRO A 25 24.71 -3.74 2.17
CA PRO A 25 24.40 -4.59 3.33
C PRO A 25 23.64 -3.86 4.46
N ALA A 26 23.95 -2.58 4.70
CA ALA A 26 23.22 -1.75 5.66
C ALA A 26 21.77 -1.43 5.23
N GLN A 27 21.53 -1.30 3.93
CA GLN A 27 20.22 -0.98 3.36
C GLN A 27 19.33 -2.23 3.23
N LEU A 28 19.94 -3.43 3.14
CA LEU A 28 19.24 -4.71 3.19
C LEU A 28 18.49 -4.90 4.51
N ILE A 29 19.10 -4.52 5.63
CA ILE A 29 18.49 -4.62 6.97
C ILE A 29 17.28 -3.68 7.07
N LEU A 30 17.38 -2.45 6.56
CA LEU A 30 16.26 -1.52 6.55
C LEU A 30 15.10 -2.02 5.68
N ALA A 31 15.40 -2.61 4.53
CA ALA A 31 14.39 -3.24 3.68
C ALA A 31 13.73 -4.45 4.38
N LEU A 32 14.51 -5.27 5.09
CA LEU A 32 13.99 -6.39 5.86
C LEU A 32 13.09 -5.93 7.01
N VAL A 33 13.49 -4.91 7.77
CA VAL A 33 12.66 -4.32 8.84
C VAL A 33 11.33 -3.85 8.27
N GLN A 34 11.38 -3.11 7.16
CA GLN A 34 10.18 -2.61 6.49
C GLN A 34 9.29 -3.77 6.04
N ALA A 35 9.84 -4.77 5.35
CA ALA A 35 9.09 -5.94 4.87
C ALA A 35 8.48 -6.75 6.01
N LEU A 36 9.17 -6.92 7.15
CA LEU A 36 8.63 -7.58 8.33
C LEU A 36 7.48 -6.78 8.95
N SER A 37 7.61 -5.46 9.06
CA SER A 37 6.55 -4.59 9.56
C SER A 37 5.31 -4.65 8.68
N GLU A 38 5.47 -4.52 7.36
CA GLU A 38 4.39 -4.63 6.37
C GLU A 38 3.76 -6.02 6.41
N GLY A 39 4.57 -7.07 6.33
CA GLY A 39 4.11 -8.45 6.29
C GLY A 39 3.33 -8.85 7.54
N SER A 40 3.75 -8.37 8.72
CA SER A 40 3.04 -8.64 9.97
C SER A 40 1.64 -8.02 10.00
N MET A 41 1.49 -6.78 9.51
CA MET A 41 0.20 -6.10 9.45
C MET A 41 -0.71 -6.69 8.36
N LEU A 42 -0.15 -6.96 7.19
CA LEU A 42 -0.89 -7.56 6.07
C LEU A 42 -1.32 -9.00 6.36
N GLY A 43 -0.49 -9.76 7.07
CA GLY A 43 -0.79 -11.14 7.49
C GLY A 43 -1.85 -11.22 8.59
N GLY A 44 -2.00 -10.16 9.39
CA GLY A 44 -3.05 -10.05 10.40
C GLY A 44 -4.42 -9.66 9.85
N TYR A 45 -4.54 -9.29 8.58
CA TYR A 45 -5.80 -8.81 8.02
C TYR A 45 -6.82 -9.94 7.79
N ALA A 46 -8.01 -9.79 8.36
CA ALA A 46 -9.15 -10.67 8.11
C ALA A 46 -10.43 -9.85 7.93
N PHE A 47 -11.08 -9.99 6.77
CA PHE A 47 -12.36 -9.35 6.50
C PHE A 47 -13.50 -10.21 7.04
N SER A 48 -14.02 -9.85 8.21
CA SER A 48 -15.04 -10.62 8.95
C SER A 48 -16.40 -9.93 9.05
N THR A 49 -16.55 -8.72 8.50
CA THR A 49 -17.75 -7.88 8.63
C THR A 49 -19.06 -8.58 8.26
N TYR A 50 -19.04 -9.47 7.27
CA TYR A 50 -20.24 -10.19 6.79
C TYR A 50 -20.24 -11.68 7.16
N GLN A 51 -19.31 -12.13 8.00
CA GLN A 51 -19.28 -13.52 8.45
C GLN A 51 -20.22 -13.69 9.63
N THR A 52 -21.07 -14.72 9.58
CA THR A 52 -22.03 -15.06 10.65
C THR A 52 -21.38 -15.75 11.85
N LYS A 53 -20.13 -16.23 11.69
CA LYS A 53 -19.34 -16.81 12.78
C LYS A 53 -18.46 -15.72 13.37
N ASP A 54 -18.35 -15.70 14.70
CA ASP A 54 -17.46 -14.78 15.38
C ASP A 54 -16.04 -14.88 14.81
N PRO A 55 -15.41 -13.75 14.47
CA PRO A 55 -14.06 -13.77 13.95
C PRO A 55 -13.12 -14.39 14.96
N LYS A 56 -12.30 -15.34 14.50
CA LYS A 56 -11.19 -15.83 15.32
C LYS A 56 -10.28 -14.65 15.65
N PRO A 57 -9.95 -14.42 16.93
CA PRO A 57 -9.08 -13.31 17.29
C PRO A 57 -7.74 -13.47 16.60
N ILE A 58 -7.26 -12.40 15.98
CA ILE A 58 -5.89 -12.33 15.46
C ILE A 58 -4.96 -12.48 16.67
N SER A 59 -4.16 -13.54 16.67
CA SER A 59 -3.31 -13.91 17.82
C SER A 59 -2.08 -13.02 17.97
N LEU A 60 -1.70 -12.29 16.93
CA LEU A 60 -0.48 -11.48 16.87
C LEU A 60 -0.72 -10.09 17.47
N LYS A 61 -0.31 -9.91 18.73
CA LYS A 61 -0.45 -8.64 19.47
C LYS A 61 0.81 -7.77 19.45
N GLU A 62 1.98 -8.40 19.47
CA GLU A 62 3.26 -7.70 19.55
C GLU A 62 4.29 -8.42 18.66
N LEU A 63 5.03 -7.64 17.86
CA LEU A 63 6.14 -8.12 17.05
C LEU A 63 7.41 -7.45 17.57
N ARG A 64 8.36 -8.25 18.05
CA ARG A 64 9.69 -7.77 18.44
C ARG A 64 10.71 -8.23 17.42
N ILE A 65 11.38 -7.27 16.78
CA ILE A 65 12.47 -7.55 15.84
C ILE A 65 13.79 -7.30 16.56
N ALA A 66 14.57 -8.36 16.73
CA ALA A 66 15.90 -8.31 17.32
C ALA A 66 16.96 -8.54 16.24
N PHE A 67 18.10 -7.87 16.35
CA PHE A 67 19.23 -7.99 15.44
C PHE A 67 20.49 -8.37 16.23
N VAL A 68 21.41 -9.07 15.57
CA VAL A 68 22.76 -9.28 16.11
C VAL A 68 23.55 -7.98 15.96
N ALA A 69 24.34 -7.62 16.96
CA ALA A 69 25.04 -6.33 17.00
C ALA A 69 25.99 -6.12 15.80
N GLU A 70 26.49 -7.22 15.23
CA GLU A 70 27.36 -7.24 14.04
C GLU A 70 26.63 -6.79 12.77
N ASP A 71 25.36 -7.18 12.62
CA ASP A 71 24.55 -6.84 11.43
C ASP A 71 24.23 -5.34 11.38
N VAL A 72 24.03 -4.71 12.55
CA VAL A 72 23.58 -3.32 12.65
C VAL A 72 24.75 -2.31 12.65
N GLN A 73 25.99 -2.78 12.48
CA GLN A 73 27.16 -1.88 12.47
C GLN A 73 27.03 -0.83 11.36
N GLY A 74 26.89 0.43 11.76
CA GLY A 74 26.72 1.58 10.84
C GLY A 74 25.26 1.97 10.56
N VAL A 75 24.26 1.23 11.03
CA VAL A 75 22.84 1.60 10.89
C VAL A 75 22.38 2.40 12.11
N LYS A 76 21.96 3.64 11.89
CA LYS A 76 21.38 4.47 12.96
C LYS A 76 20.02 3.90 13.38
N GLY A 77 19.75 3.82 14.68
CA GLY A 77 18.44 3.40 15.19
C GLY A 77 17.28 4.28 14.69
N ALA A 78 17.54 5.53 14.32
CA ALA A 78 16.56 6.40 13.65
C ALA A 78 16.15 5.88 12.28
N SER A 79 17.08 5.31 11.50
CA SER A 79 16.79 4.72 10.19
C SER A 79 15.91 3.47 10.31
N ILE A 80 16.13 2.66 11.35
CA ILE A 80 15.30 1.48 11.65
C ILE A 80 13.87 1.91 12.00
N ARG A 81 13.72 2.91 12.87
CA ARG A 81 12.40 3.48 13.18
C ARG A 81 11.71 4.05 11.94
N GLY A 82 12.46 4.75 11.08
CA GLY A 82 11.94 5.25 9.81
C GLY A 82 11.49 4.12 8.87
N ALA A 83 12.20 2.99 8.84
CA ALA A 83 11.79 1.81 8.07
C ALA A 83 10.47 1.20 8.58
N ILE A 84 10.30 1.12 9.91
CA ILE A 84 9.05 0.65 10.53
C ILE A 84 7.89 1.58 10.17
N VAL A 85 8.05 2.90 10.35
CA VAL A 85 6.99 3.88 10.07
C VAL A 85 6.58 3.83 8.59
N ARG A 86 7.54 3.70 7.68
CA ARG A 86 7.25 3.55 6.24
C ARG A 86 6.46 2.28 5.96
N GLY A 87 6.86 1.16 6.55
CA GLY A 87 6.16 -0.11 6.37
C GLY A 87 4.74 -0.08 6.94
N GLN A 88 4.55 0.55 8.09
CA GLN A 88 3.22 0.76 8.67
C GLN A 88 2.33 1.59 7.75
N ALA A 89 2.82 2.73 7.25
CA ALA A 89 2.06 3.59 6.35
C ALA A 89 1.64 2.87 5.05
N ILE A 90 2.54 2.05 4.48
CA ILE A 90 2.23 1.25 3.29
C ILE A 90 1.17 0.20 3.60
N ALA A 91 1.34 -0.54 4.71
CA ALA A 91 0.38 -1.55 5.13
C ALA A 91 -1.00 -0.93 5.38
N GLU A 92 -1.09 0.19 6.11
CA GLU A 92 -2.34 0.90 6.37
C GLU A 92 -3.07 1.30 5.07
N GLY A 93 -2.34 1.86 4.09
CA GLY A 93 -2.92 2.20 2.80
C GLY A 93 -3.46 0.97 2.05
N VAL A 94 -2.70 -0.13 2.05
CA VAL A 94 -3.13 -1.39 1.42
C VAL A 94 -4.33 -2.00 2.14
N LEU A 95 -4.35 -2.00 3.47
CA LEU A 95 -5.47 -2.51 4.27
C LEU A 95 -6.74 -1.68 4.07
N ALA A 96 -6.63 -0.35 3.97
CA ALA A 96 -7.75 0.52 3.63
C ALA A 96 -8.30 0.18 2.24
N ALA A 97 -7.43 0.03 1.23
CA ALA A 97 -7.84 -0.35 -0.11
C ALA A 97 -8.52 -1.74 -0.15
N ARG A 98 -7.96 -2.75 0.54
CA ARG A 98 -8.56 -4.08 0.66
C ARG A 98 -9.90 -4.05 1.35
N SER A 99 -10.06 -3.20 2.36
CA SER A 99 -11.33 -3.04 3.08
C SER A 99 -12.40 -2.48 2.14
N LEU A 100 -12.08 -1.48 1.32
CA LEU A 100 -13.01 -0.91 0.34
C LEU A 100 -13.39 -1.91 -0.75
N VAL A 101 -12.42 -2.63 -1.34
CA VAL A 101 -12.69 -3.57 -2.43
C VAL A 101 -13.54 -4.76 -1.98
N ASN A 102 -13.43 -5.16 -0.72
CA ASN A 102 -14.21 -6.27 -0.16
C ASN A 102 -15.65 -5.89 0.21
N GLU A 103 -16.01 -4.61 0.18
CA GLU A 103 -17.37 -4.16 0.47
C GLU A 103 -18.30 -4.49 -0.69
N PRO A 104 -19.48 -5.08 -0.42
CA PRO A 104 -20.42 -5.42 -1.46
C PRO A 104 -21.00 -4.14 -2.10
N PRO A 105 -21.41 -4.20 -3.38
CA PRO A 105 -21.81 -3.03 -4.15
C PRO A 105 -23.11 -2.36 -3.65
N ASN A 106 -23.90 -3.06 -2.84
CA ASN A 106 -25.06 -2.48 -2.16
C ASN A 106 -24.67 -1.52 -1.01
N VAL A 107 -23.47 -1.67 -0.45
CA VAL A 107 -22.95 -0.82 0.64
C VAL A 107 -22.00 0.23 0.08
N LEU A 108 -21.08 -0.15 -0.82
CA LEU A 108 -20.12 0.77 -1.41
C LEU A 108 -20.59 1.28 -2.78
N SER A 109 -21.49 2.27 -2.75
CA SER A 109 -21.90 3.00 -3.94
C SER A 109 -20.88 4.09 -4.32
N PRO A 110 -20.88 4.62 -5.57
CA PRO A 110 -19.95 5.69 -5.96
C PRO A 110 -20.00 6.95 -5.06
N PRO A 111 -21.18 7.43 -4.61
CA PRO A 111 -21.26 8.50 -3.61
C PRO A 111 -20.63 8.14 -2.27
N GLU A 112 -20.91 6.93 -1.75
CA GLU A 112 -20.35 6.46 -0.48
C GLU A 112 -18.83 6.30 -0.56
N LEU A 113 -18.30 5.81 -1.69
CA LEU A 113 -16.86 5.76 -1.94
C LEU A 113 -16.24 7.16 -1.92
N ALA A 114 -16.90 8.15 -2.53
CA ALA A 114 -16.45 9.54 -2.50
C ALA A 114 -16.46 10.09 -1.07
N ASP A 115 -17.46 9.76 -0.25
CA ASP A 115 -17.51 10.14 1.16
C ASP A 115 -16.41 9.51 2.00
N ARG A 116 -16.15 8.22 1.83
CA ARG A 116 -15.05 7.53 2.51
C ARG A 116 -13.70 8.12 2.09
N ALA A 117 -13.51 8.42 0.80
CA ALA A 117 -12.31 9.09 0.31
C ALA A 117 -12.14 10.49 0.91
N ARG A 118 -13.21 11.29 1.00
CA ARG A 118 -13.19 12.61 1.66
C ARG A 118 -12.74 12.48 3.12
N LYS A 119 -13.27 11.51 3.87
CA LYS A 119 -12.89 11.26 5.27
C LYS A 119 -11.41 10.90 5.39
N MET A 120 -10.89 10.01 4.54
CA MET A 120 -9.45 9.66 4.52
C MET A 120 -8.57 10.88 4.21
N CYS A 121 -8.93 11.69 3.20
CA CYS A 121 -8.18 12.90 2.87
C CYS A 121 -8.18 13.93 4.00
N LYS A 122 -9.28 14.08 4.75
CA LYS A 122 -9.33 14.97 5.91
C LYS A 122 -8.37 14.53 7.02
N THR A 123 -8.34 13.24 7.33
CA THR A 123 -7.42 12.69 8.35
C THR A 123 -5.96 12.85 7.94
N ALA A 124 -5.66 12.73 6.63
CA ALA A 124 -4.31 12.88 6.09
C ALA A 124 -3.95 14.33 5.69
N GLU A 125 -4.82 15.31 5.96
CA GLU A 125 -4.65 16.72 5.58
C GLU A 125 -4.37 16.93 4.07
N LEU A 126 -4.98 16.10 3.22
CA LEU A 126 -4.81 16.14 1.76
C LEU A 126 -5.93 16.95 1.07
N SER A 127 -5.54 17.68 0.02
CA SER A 127 -6.48 18.32 -0.89
C SER A 127 -7.25 17.26 -1.68
N HIS A 128 -8.57 17.36 -1.72
CA HIS A 128 -9.43 16.45 -2.49
C HIS A 128 -10.43 17.24 -3.35
N ARG A 129 -10.84 16.65 -4.46
CA ARG A 129 -11.89 17.19 -5.33
C ARG A 129 -12.74 16.05 -5.85
N VAL A 130 -14.04 16.11 -5.59
CA VAL A 130 -15.02 15.15 -6.09
C VAL A 130 -15.74 15.78 -7.28
N LEU A 131 -15.80 15.06 -8.40
CA LEU A 131 -16.42 15.51 -9.64
C LEU A 131 -17.76 14.78 -9.81
N GLY A 132 -18.85 15.54 -9.93
CA GLY A 132 -20.17 15.02 -10.24
C GLY A 132 -20.41 14.89 -11.74
N CYS A 133 -21.52 14.25 -12.12
CA CYS A 133 -21.87 13.93 -13.51
C CYS A 133 -21.87 15.15 -14.44
N GLU A 134 -22.44 16.27 -14.02
CA GLU A 134 -22.47 17.51 -14.83
C GLU A 134 -21.06 18.04 -15.10
N THR A 135 -20.22 18.07 -14.07
CA THR A 135 -18.84 18.54 -14.21
C THR A 135 -17.97 17.61 -15.05
N LEU A 136 -18.29 16.32 -15.11
CA LEU A 136 -17.59 15.34 -15.94
C LEU A 136 -17.94 15.50 -17.42
N ASN A 137 -19.22 15.74 -17.73
CA ASN A 137 -19.65 16.05 -19.10
C ASN A 137 -19.02 17.37 -19.59
N ALA A 138 -19.01 18.40 -18.74
CA ALA A 138 -18.42 19.70 -19.04
C ALA A 138 -16.89 19.64 -19.27
N LYS A 139 -16.18 18.68 -18.66
CA LYS A 139 -14.72 18.50 -18.81
C LYS A 139 -14.31 17.58 -19.96
N ALA A 140 -15.24 17.24 -20.86
CA ALA A 140 -15.03 16.31 -21.97
C ALA A 140 -14.61 14.89 -21.53
N CYS A 141 -14.93 14.48 -20.30
CA CYS A 141 -14.76 13.10 -19.82
C CYS A 141 -15.95 12.23 -20.23
N VAL A 142 -16.28 12.23 -21.52
CA VAL A 142 -17.53 11.66 -22.07
C VAL A 142 -17.57 10.15 -21.92
N SER A 143 -16.43 9.45 -22.04
CA SER A 143 -16.36 8.00 -21.86
C SER A 143 -16.76 7.56 -20.45
N PHE A 144 -16.28 8.26 -19.42
CA PHE A 144 -16.61 7.97 -18.02
C PHE A 144 -18.07 8.33 -17.70
N TRP A 145 -18.58 9.43 -18.26
CA TRP A 145 -19.99 9.81 -18.14
C TRP A 145 -20.93 8.80 -18.80
N LEU A 146 -20.61 8.28 -20.00
CA LEU A 146 -21.43 7.27 -20.68
C LEU A 146 -21.48 5.94 -19.92
N TRP A 147 -20.37 5.53 -19.30
CA TRP A 147 -20.30 4.31 -18.51
C TRP A 147 -21.03 4.42 -17.17
N GLY A 148 -20.93 5.57 -16.49
CA GLY A 148 -21.55 5.78 -15.18
C GLY A 148 -22.96 6.38 -15.22
N GLY A 149 -23.36 7.03 -16.32
CA GLY A 149 -24.57 7.84 -16.41
C GLY A 149 -25.87 7.07 -16.21
N ALA A 150 -25.90 5.79 -16.55
CA ALA A 150 -27.07 4.92 -16.38
C ALA A 150 -27.39 4.61 -14.89
N VAL A 151 -26.41 4.74 -14.00
CA VAL A 151 -26.58 4.47 -12.56
C VAL A 151 -26.99 5.73 -11.78
N SER A 152 -26.77 6.93 -12.34
CA SER A 152 -27.07 8.21 -11.68
C SER A 152 -28.47 8.75 -11.92
N THR A 153 -29.22 8.25 -12.91
CA THR A 153 -30.56 8.78 -13.27
C THR A 153 -31.67 8.52 -12.25
N SER A 154 -31.39 7.89 -11.11
CA SER A 154 -32.37 7.59 -10.06
C SER A 154 -32.07 8.24 -8.71
N LEU A 155 -31.02 9.06 -8.60
CA LEU A 155 -30.62 9.70 -7.34
C LEU A 155 -30.26 11.17 -7.61
N ASP A 156 -31.30 11.96 -7.89
CA ASP A 156 -31.32 13.41 -7.70
C ASP A 156 -31.95 13.73 -6.33
#